data_AF-A0A7K3EWC5-F1
#
_entry.id   AF-A0A7K3EWC5-F1
#
_cell.length_a   1.000
_cell.length_b   1.000
_cell.length_c   1.000
_cell.angle_alpha   90.00
_cell.angle_beta   90.00
_cell.angle_gamma   90.00
#
_symmetry.space_group_name_H-M   'P 1'
#
loop_
_entity.id
_entity.type
_entity.pdbx_description
1 polymer ?
#
loop_
_entity_poly.entity_id
_entity_poly.type
_entity_poly.pdbx_seq_one_letter_code
_entity_poly.pdbx_strand_id
1 'polypeptide(L)'
;MEETSIMPEPAVPSVPSASPAPPAPPTPPVSLAALLSREDLGLRQIAGPPAADVRVHWAHTSEMSDPYPYLLGGELLLTAGVHVPEAAGSGTYFDDYVARIVEAGGAALGFGLAPVHDTVPRALVAACEAYGLPLVEVPERTTFSGVARAVWQLMARARLAELRRISEAQQGLAAAASRPDPVPSVLRRLAGRLEGRAVLYGPEGTEIAAAGREPGGEVRRALEELARFVTGHASSTATDTVAGTRLAAYALGTGQGFVLGVAAPHRESGDHTIASVAAVLLSLLTGEHQSGTGAARSSALVRLLLGARREEVAPLLAGGGGEAPRWHVVHARPDTGTPDPVSASALGAALGSPLVDTAEEVVRVLVPVAGSAEPAGTTSTTASSPASPPAPQPGWVLGVSAAV
;
A
#
# COMPACT_ATOMS: atom_id res chain seq x y z
N MET A 1 1.60 -25.81 -62.50
CA MET A 1 1.79 -26.35 -61.14
C MET A 1 3.08 -25.72 -60.65
N GLU A 2 2.96 -24.53 -60.08
CA GLU A 2 4.10 -23.71 -59.65
C GLU A 2 3.69 -23.15 -58.29
N GLU A 3 4.25 -23.75 -57.26
CA GLU A 3 3.85 -23.61 -55.86
C GLU A 3 4.75 -22.55 -55.22
N THR A 4 4.17 -21.38 -54.96
CA THR A 4 4.85 -20.22 -54.38
C THR A 4 5.24 -20.52 -52.93
N SER A 5 6.53 -20.72 -52.71
CA SER A 5 7.15 -20.92 -51.40
C SER A 5 7.08 -19.64 -50.56
N ILE A 6 6.29 -19.67 -49.49
CA ILE A 6 6.22 -18.62 -48.46
C ILE A 6 7.31 -18.91 -47.42
N MET A 7 8.33 -18.04 -47.37
CA MET A 7 9.35 -18.06 -46.32
C MET A 7 8.77 -17.55 -44.99
N PRO A 8 9.03 -18.20 -43.85
CA PRO A 8 8.59 -17.69 -42.55
C PRO A 8 9.52 -16.58 -42.03
N GLU A 9 8.89 -15.61 -41.37
CA GLU A 9 9.46 -14.41 -40.74
C GLU A 9 10.41 -14.76 -39.58
N PRO A 10 11.53 -14.03 -39.37
CA PRO A 10 12.50 -14.38 -38.33
C PRO A 10 11.98 -14.04 -36.94
N ALA A 11 12.03 -15.04 -36.05
CA ALA A 11 11.64 -14.93 -34.65
C ALA A 11 12.49 -13.90 -33.89
N VAL A 12 11.81 -12.99 -33.19
CA VAL A 12 12.37 -12.00 -32.26
C VAL A 12 13.06 -12.74 -31.10
N PRO A 13 14.32 -12.42 -30.73
CA PRO A 13 15.02 -13.11 -29.65
C PRO A 13 14.37 -12.78 -28.30
N SER A 14 13.91 -13.82 -27.63
CA SER A 14 13.37 -13.80 -26.27
C SER A 14 14.46 -13.33 -25.29
N VAL A 15 14.20 -12.22 -24.60
CA VAL A 15 15.02 -11.76 -23.47
C VAL A 15 14.97 -12.84 -22.38
N PRO A 16 16.12 -13.27 -21.80
CA PRO A 16 16.10 -14.26 -20.74
C PRO A 16 15.39 -13.69 -19.52
N SER A 17 14.26 -14.30 -19.16
CA SER A 17 13.57 -14.07 -17.89
C SER A 17 14.55 -14.31 -16.76
N ALA A 18 14.89 -13.26 -16.02
CA ALA A 18 15.62 -13.38 -14.76
C ALA A 18 14.81 -14.32 -13.84
N SER A 19 15.45 -15.40 -13.38
CA SER A 19 14.84 -16.31 -12.40
C SER A 19 14.31 -15.51 -11.21
N PRO A 20 13.09 -15.78 -10.72
CA PRO A 20 12.59 -15.13 -9.53
C PRO A 20 13.51 -15.49 -8.35
N ALA A 21 14.06 -14.46 -7.71
CA ALA A 21 14.79 -14.64 -6.45
C ALA A 21 13.92 -15.46 -5.47
N PRO A 22 14.52 -16.37 -4.69
CA PRO A 22 13.78 -17.19 -3.75
C PRO A 22 12.93 -16.29 -2.83
N PRO A 23 11.72 -16.75 -2.42
CA PRO A 23 10.82 -15.94 -1.63
C PRO A 23 11.52 -15.55 -0.33
N ALA A 24 11.88 -14.26 -0.21
CA ALA A 24 12.51 -13.73 0.97
C ALA A 24 11.63 -14.03 2.19
N PRO A 25 12.20 -14.50 3.30
CA PRO A 25 11.43 -14.81 4.50
C PRO A 25 10.66 -13.56 4.98
N PRO A 26 9.50 -13.73 5.62
CA PRO A 26 8.62 -12.62 6.03
C PRO A 26 9.23 -11.71 7.11
N THR A 27 10.42 -12.04 7.62
CA THR A 27 11.17 -11.25 8.59
C THR A 27 12.19 -10.35 7.89
N PRO A 28 12.28 -9.07 8.30
CA PRO A 28 13.23 -8.15 7.71
C PRO A 28 14.67 -8.66 7.90
N PRO A 29 15.54 -8.58 6.88
CA PRO A 29 16.93 -8.96 7.01
C PRO A 29 17.67 -8.02 7.96
N VAL A 30 18.79 -8.50 8.48
CA VAL A 30 19.72 -7.70 9.29
C VAL A 30 21.00 -7.46 8.50
N SER A 31 21.63 -6.30 8.66
CA SER A 31 22.93 -6.07 8.02
C SER A 31 24.02 -6.86 8.73
N LEU A 32 24.98 -7.39 7.97
CA LEU A 32 26.16 -8.03 8.57
C LEU A 32 26.92 -7.02 9.44
N ALA A 33 26.99 -5.75 9.02
CA ALA A 33 27.59 -4.67 9.80
C ALA A 33 26.99 -4.53 11.21
N ALA A 34 25.66 -4.66 11.36
CA ALA A 34 25.00 -4.59 12.67
C ALA A 34 25.31 -5.80 13.56
N LEU A 35 25.62 -6.95 12.95
CA LEU A 35 26.10 -8.12 13.68
C LEU A 35 27.56 -7.94 14.11
N LEU A 36 28.42 -7.43 13.24
CA LEU A 36 29.83 -7.15 13.53
C LEU A 36 30.01 -6.04 14.58
N SER A 37 29.09 -5.07 14.65
CA SER A 37 29.12 -4.00 15.67
C SER A 37 28.82 -4.49 17.09
N ARG A 38 28.48 -5.77 17.28
CA ARG A 38 28.27 -6.38 18.59
C ARG A 38 29.60 -6.79 19.21
N GLU A 39 30.18 -5.87 19.99
CA GLU A 39 31.45 -6.08 20.70
C GLU A 39 31.44 -7.34 21.60
N ASP A 40 30.28 -7.72 22.13
CA ASP A 40 30.12 -8.91 22.96
C ASP A 40 30.42 -10.22 22.21
N LEU A 41 30.23 -10.24 20.88
CA LEU A 41 30.51 -11.39 20.03
C LEU A 41 31.95 -11.41 19.50
N GLY A 42 32.63 -10.27 19.44
CA GLY A 42 34.02 -10.18 18.97
C GLY A 42 34.25 -10.65 17.53
N LEU A 43 33.22 -10.59 16.68
CA LEU A 43 33.28 -11.04 15.30
C LEU A 43 34.13 -10.10 14.45
N ARG A 44 34.89 -10.65 13.51
CA ARG A 44 35.74 -9.86 12.61
C ARG A 44 35.55 -10.31 11.18
N GLN A 45 35.18 -9.39 10.29
CA GLN A 45 35.24 -9.66 8.86
C GLN A 45 36.71 -9.66 8.41
N ILE A 46 37.12 -10.72 7.70
CA ILE A 46 38.50 -10.91 7.25
C ILE A 46 38.64 -11.01 5.72
N ALA A 47 37.54 -11.22 4.99
CA ALA A 47 37.51 -11.21 3.52
C ALA A 47 36.11 -10.86 2.97
N GLY A 48 36.05 -10.62 1.66
CA GLY A 48 34.83 -10.35 0.91
C GLY A 48 34.37 -8.88 0.93
N PRO A 49 33.20 -8.58 0.34
CA PRO A 49 32.69 -7.21 0.17
C PRO A 49 32.28 -6.55 1.50
N PRO A 50 32.16 -5.21 1.56
CA PRO A 50 31.83 -4.50 2.79
C PRO A 50 30.55 -5.01 3.46
N ALA A 51 30.62 -5.26 4.78
CA ALA A 51 29.48 -5.76 5.57
C ALA A 51 28.22 -4.87 5.55
N ALA A 52 28.33 -3.61 5.11
CA ALA A 52 27.20 -2.68 4.98
C ALA A 52 26.21 -3.11 3.88
N ASP A 53 26.69 -3.81 2.85
CA ASP A 53 25.88 -4.22 1.69
C ASP A 53 25.28 -5.62 1.88
N VAL A 54 25.79 -6.38 2.85
CA VAL A 54 25.38 -7.75 3.10
C VAL A 54 24.11 -7.80 3.96
N ARG A 55 23.12 -8.55 3.52
CA ARG A 55 21.85 -8.78 4.23
C ARG A 55 21.76 -10.24 4.64
N VAL A 56 21.66 -10.46 5.95
CA VAL A 56 21.54 -11.79 6.56
C VAL A 56 20.08 -12.01 6.94
N HIS A 57 19.52 -13.12 6.46
CA HIS A 57 18.14 -13.51 6.73
C HIS A 57 18.02 -14.52 7.87
N TRP A 58 19.08 -15.28 8.13
CA TRP A 58 19.18 -16.23 9.24
C TRP A 58 20.63 -16.71 9.39
N ALA A 59 20.93 -17.39 10.49
CA ALA A 59 22.22 -18.04 10.69
C ALA A 59 22.01 -19.55 10.84
N HIS A 60 22.85 -20.34 10.19
CA HIS A 60 22.79 -21.79 10.21
C HIS A 60 24.17 -22.37 10.49
N THR A 61 24.26 -23.42 11.29
CA THR A 61 25.52 -24.13 11.54
C THR A 61 25.55 -25.40 10.72
N SER A 62 26.58 -25.58 9.90
CA SER A 62 26.78 -26.79 9.11
C SER A 62 28.23 -27.24 9.16
N GLU A 63 28.39 -28.55 9.23
CA GLU A 63 29.68 -29.24 9.18
C GLU A 63 29.72 -30.23 8.01
N MET A 64 28.93 -29.96 6.96
CA MET A 64 28.90 -30.78 5.76
C MET A 64 29.97 -30.31 4.78
N SER A 65 30.63 -31.24 4.11
CA SER A 65 31.55 -30.95 3.01
C SER A 65 30.87 -30.34 1.78
N ASP A 66 29.58 -30.58 1.63
CA ASP A 66 28.74 -29.94 0.63
C ASP A 66 27.43 -29.47 1.29
N PRO A 67 27.32 -28.19 1.68
CA PRO A 67 26.11 -27.65 2.32
C PRO A 67 25.02 -27.29 1.31
N TYR A 68 25.31 -27.22 0.01
CA TYR A 68 24.41 -26.72 -1.03
C TYR A 68 22.99 -27.27 -0.97
N PRO A 69 22.74 -28.59 -0.78
CA PRO A 69 21.39 -29.15 -0.81
C PRO A 69 20.46 -28.66 0.31
N TYR A 70 20.99 -28.00 1.35
CA TYR A 70 20.26 -27.60 2.54
C TYR A 70 20.14 -26.08 2.70
N LEU A 71 20.78 -25.32 1.80
CA LEU A 71 20.73 -23.87 1.80
C LEU A 71 19.50 -23.38 1.02
N LEU A 72 18.86 -22.33 1.54
CA LEU A 72 17.68 -21.68 0.97
C LEU A 72 17.99 -20.27 0.45
N GLY A 73 19.18 -19.74 0.76
CA GLY A 73 19.65 -18.41 0.41
C GLY A 73 19.54 -17.41 1.56
N GLY A 74 20.47 -16.46 1.61
CA GLY A 74 20.51 -15.41 2.62
C GLY A 74 21.10 -15.81 3.96
N GLU A 75 21.69 -17.01 4.08
CA GLU A 75 22.30 -17.54 5.30
C GLU A 75 23.61 -16.84 5.65
N LEU A 76 23.83 -16.59 6.94
CA LEU A 76 25.16 -16.65 7.53
C LEU A 76 25.44 -18.12 7.89
N LEU A 77 26.23 -18.80 7.06
CA LEU A 77 26.65 -20.18 7.33
C LEU A 77 27.78 -20.15 8.36
N LEU A 78 27.66 -20.94 9.44
CA LEU A 78 28.66 -21.05 10.50
C LEU A 78 29.26 -22.45 10.45
N THR A 79 30.59 -22.54 10.51
CA THR A 79 31.29 -23.82 10.56
C THR A 79 32.55 -23.73 11.43
N ALA A 80 32.82 -24.80 12.15
CA ALA A 80 34.08 -25.06 12.85
C ALA A 80 35.09 -25.77 11.95
N GLY A 81 34.74 -26.07 10.70
CA GLY A 81 35.66 -26.65 9.72
C GLY A 81 36.05 -28.10 10.02
N VAL A 82 35.20 -28.90 10.67
CA VAL A 82 35.51 -30.34 10.95
C VAL A 82 35.55 -31.19 9.69
N HIS A 83 34.88 -30.72 8.64
CA HIS A 83 34.79 -31.36 7.34
C HIS A 83 36.01 -31.07 6.45
N VAL A 84 36.91 -30.17 6.88
CA VAL A 84 38.09 -29.72 6.13
C VAL A 84 39.17 -30.81 6.18
N PRO A 85 39.55 -31.40 5.03
CA PRO A 85 40.65 -32.36 4.98
C PRO A 85 41.99 -31.69 5.34
N GLU A 86 42.94 -32.44 5.92
CA GLU A 86 44.28 -31.92 6.24
C GLU A 86 45.02 -31.36 5.00
N ALA A 87 44.79 -31.95 3.82
CA ALA A 87 45.38 -31.53 2.54
C ALA A 87 44.59 -30.41 1.82
N ALA A 88 43.55 -29.83 2.44
CA ALA A 88 42.69 -28.84 1.79
C ALA A 88 43.41 -27.55 1.39
N GLY A 89 44.51 -27.20 2.06
CA GLY A 89 45.26 -25.96 1.80
C GLY A 89 45.98 -25.89 0.45
N SER A 90 46.14 -27.02 -0.25
CA SER A 90 46.85 -27.11 -1.54
C SER A 90 45.98 -27.61 -2.70
N GLY A 91 44.69 -27.85 -2.47
CA GLY A 91 43.74 -28.35 -3.47
C GLY A 91 42.62 -27.36 -3.79
N THR A 92 41.63 -27.80 -4.56
CA THR A 92 40.45 -26.99 -4.97
C THR A 92 39.34 -26.95 -3.92
N TYR A 93 39.53 -27.65 -2.79
CA TYR A 93 38.47 -27.89 -1.82
C TYR A 93 37.76 -26.62 -1.35
N PHE A 94 38.51 -25.57 -1.00
CA PHE A 94 37.91 -24.32 -0.52
C PHE A 94 37.25 -23.52 -1.64
N ASP A 95 37.81 -23.58 -2.86
CA ASP A 95 37.17 -22.96 -4.03
C ASP A 95 35.82 -23.61 -4.32
N ASP A 96 35.79 -24.95 -4.35
CA ASP A 96 34.57 -25.72 -4.55
C ASP A 96 33.56 -25.42 -3.43
N TYR A 97 33.98 -25.48 -2.17
CA TYR A 97 33.12 -25.24 -1.01
C TYR A 97 32.49 -23.83 -1.02
N VAL A 98 33.28 -22.79 -1.27
CA VAL A 98 32.80 -21.40 -1.34
C VAL A 98 31.91 -21.18 -2.55
N ALA A 99 32.28 -21.72 -3.72
CA ALA A 99 31.47 -21.62 -4.93
C ALA A 99 30.07 -22.19 -4.69
N ARG A 100 29.96 -23.34 -4.02
CA ARG A 100 28.67 -23.96 -3.69
C ARG A 100 27.83 -23.15 -2.73
N ILE A 101 28.42 -22.48 -1.75
CA ILE A 101 27.69 -21.57 -0.84
C ILE A 101 27.13 -20.38 -1.63
N VAL A 102 27.95 -19.79 -2.50
CA VAL A 102 27.54 -18.65 -3.33
C VAL A 102 26.46 -19.06 -4.33
N GLU A 103 26.58 -20.23 -4.96
CA GLU A 103 25.59 -20.79 -5.88
C GLU A 103 24.23 -20.98 -5.20
N ALA A 104 24.22 -21.40 -3.93
CA ALA A 104 23.00 -21.51 -3.12
C ALA A 104 22.47 -20.16 -2.60
N GLY A 105 23.18 -19.05 -2.85
CA GLY A 105 22.79 -17.71 -2.39
C GLY A 105 23.13 -17.41 -0.94
N GLY A 106 24.12 -18.09 -0.35
CA GLY A 106 24.60 -17.79 1.00
C GLY A 106 25.10 -16.34 1.14
N ALA A 107 24.71 -15.66 2.22
CA ALA A 107 25.03 -14.25 2.42
C ALA A 107 26.44 -14.03 2.99
N ALA A 108 26.92 -14.94 3.83
CA ALA A 108 28.24 -14.88 4.45
C ALA A 108 28.66 -16.24 5.03
N LEU A 109 29.97 -16.42 5.24
CA LEU A 109 30.56 -17.56 5.94
C LEU A 109 31.19 -17.10 7.26
N GLY A 110 30.84 -17.73 8.37
CA GLY A 110 31.48 -17.57 9.66
C GLY A 110 32.31 -18.80 10.00
N PHE A 111 33.60 -18.61 10.24
CA PHE A 111 34.54 -19.67 10.56
C PHE A 111 34.96 -19.60 12.04
N GLY A 112 34.65 -20.65 12.79
CA GLY A 112 35.06 -20.80 14.18
C GLY A 112 36.49 -21.30 14.29
N LEU A 113 37.26 -20.67 15.18
CA LEU A 113 38.64 -21.09 15.46
C LEU A 113 38.64 -22.37 16.33
N ALA A 114 38.44 -22.23 17.62
CA ALA A 114 38.55 -23.36 18.53
C ALA A 114 37.30 -24.26 18.54
N PRO A 115 37.46 -25.58 18.81
CA PRO A 115 38.73 -26.26 19.14
C PRO A 115 39.47 -26.85 17.93
N VAL A 116 38.97 -26.67 16.71
CA VAL A 116 39.45 -27.41 15.53
C VAL A 116 40.61 -26.71 14.83
N HIS A 117 40.61 -25.38 14.79
CA HIS A 117 41.57 -24.56 14.05
C HIS A 117 42.07 -23.38 14.90
N ASP A 118 43.36 -23.14 14.99
CA ASP A 118 43.86 -21.95 15.72
C ASP A 118 43.69 -20.64 14.92
N THR A 119 43.59 -20.74 13.60
CA THR A 119 43.45 -19.61 12.67
C THR A 119 42.58 -20.01 11.48
N VAL A 120 41.94 -19.03 10.83
CA VAL A 120 41.21 -19.30 9.58
C VAL A 120 42.19 -19.71 8.46
N PRO A 121 41.98 -20.85 7.77
CA PRO A 121 42.86 -21.28 6.68
C PRO A 121 43.02 -20.21 5.59
N ARG A 122 44.26 -19.86 5.22
CA ARG A 122 44.52 -18.81 4.21
C ARG A 122 43.90 -19.11 2.84
N ALA A 123 43.85 -20.40 2.47
CA ALA A 123 43.20 -20.82 1.23
C ALA A 123 41.69 -20.54 1.23
N LEU A 124 41.01 -20.64 2.38
CA LEU A 124 39.62 -20.25 2.52
C LEU A 124 39.43 -18.73 2.37
N VAL A 125 40.34 -17.94 2.96
CA VAL A 125 40.32 -16.47 2.82
C VAL A 125 40.41 -16.08 1.33
N ALA A 126 41.37 -16.66 0.61
CA ALA A 126 41.56 -16.41 -0.82
C ALA A 126 40.34 -16.81 -1.66
N ALA A 127 39.73 -17.97 -1.38
CA ALA A 127 38.52 -18.41 -2.06
C ALA A 127 37.35 -17.43 -1.79
N CYS A 128 37.12 -17.05 -0.54
CA CYS A 128 36.07 -16.08 -0.19
C CYS A 128 36.27 -14.72 -0.88
N GLU A 129 37.51 -14.23 -1.02
CA GLU A 129 37.81 -13.02 -1.79
C GLU A 129 37.48 -13.20 -3.28
N ALA A 130 37.91 -14.31 -3.88
CA ALA A 130 37.72 -14.58 -5.31
C ALA A 130 36.23 -14.68 -5.70
N TYR A 131 35.42 -15.32 -4.86
CA TYR A 131 33.97 -15.49 -5.09
C TYR A 131 33.11 -14.36 -4.51
N GLY A 132 33.72 -13.38 -3.84
CA GLY A 132 33.00 -12.24 -3.25
C GLY A 132 32.09 -12.63 -2.08
N LEU A 133 32.41 -13.72 -1.36
CA LEU A 133 31.66 -14.15 -0.17
C LEU A 133 32.27 -13.52 1.09
N PRO A 134 31.51 -12.74 1.89
CA PRO A 134 31.99 -12.22 3.16
C PRO A 134 32.41 -13.35 4.11
N LEU A 135 33.65 -13.28 4.62
CA LEU A 135 34.19 -14.23 5.58
C LEU A 135 34.36 -13.56 6.94
N VAL A 136 33.78 -14.17 7.96
CA VAL A 136 33.78 -13.69 9.34
C VAL A 136 34.50 -14.69 10.24
N GLU A 137 35.52 -14.22 10.95
CA GLU A 137 36.17 -14.96 12.01
C GLU A 137 35.30 -14.93 13.27
N VAL A 138 35.00 -16.12 13.80
CA VAL A 138 34.28 -16.31 15.07
C VAL A 138 35.30 -16.75 16.14
N PRO A 139 35.59 -15.91 17.15
CA PRO A 139 36.61 -16.23 18.15
C PRO A 139 36.14 -17.35 19.09
N GLU A 140 37.08 -18.05 19.72
CA GLU A 140 36.83 -19.18 20.64
C GLU A 140 35.80 -18.88 21.74
N ARG A 141 35.82 -17.66 22.29
CA ARG A 141 34.87 -17.23 23.35
C ARG A 141 33.41 -17.16 22.89
N THR A 142 33.16 -17.18 21.58
CA THR A 142 31.84 -16.95 20.99
C THR A 142 31.27 -18.23 20.42
N THR A 143 30.18 -18.70 21.00
CA THR A 143 29.47 -19.88 20.48
C THR A 143 28.66 -19.54 19.23
N PHE A 144 28.52 -20.50 18.32
CA PHE A 144 27.64 -20.33 17.14
C PHE A 144 26.18 -20.10 17.54
N SER A 145 25.70 -20.72 18.61
CA SER A 145 24.37 -20.39 19.18
C SER A 145 24.28 -18.95 19.67
N GLY A 146 25.38 -18.37 20.18
CA GLY A 146 25.49 -16.96 20.53
C GLY A 146 25.32 -16.04 19.32
N VAL A 147 26.00 -16.36 18.21
CA VAL A 147 25.88 -15.66 16.93
C VAL A 147 24.45 -15.79 16.38
N ALA A 148 23.90 -17.00 16.31
CA ALA A 148 22.54 -17.24 15.83
C ALA A 148 21.48 -16.50 16.66
N ARG A 149 21.62 -16.51 17.99
CA ARG A 149 20.75 -15.74 18.90
C ARG A 149 20.88 -14.24 18.66
N ALA A 150 22.06 -13.72 18.38
CA ALA A 150 22.26 -12.31 18.07
C ALA A 150 21.59 -11.90 16.74
N VAL A 151 21.72 -12.73 15.70
CA VAL A 151 20.99 -12.54 14.43
C VAL A 151 19.49 -12.50 14.68
N TRP A 152 18.94 -13.48 15.41
CA TRP A 152 17.51 -13.51 15.75
C TRP A 152 17.07 -12.27 16.54
N GLN A 153 17.86 -11.82 17.53
CA GLN A 153 17.55 -10.61 18.31
C GLN A 153 17.53 -9.36 17.43
N LEU A 154 18.47 -9.23 16.49
CA LEU A 154 18.50 -8.12 15.55
C LEU A 154 17.28 -8.15 14.62
N MET A 155 16.90 -9.32 14.11
CA MET A 155 15.72 -9.49 13.26
C MET A 155 14.42 -9.15 14.02
N ALA A 156 14.30 -9.62 15.26
CA ALA A 156 13.15 -9.32 16.12
C ALA A 156 13.03 -7.80 16.40
N ARG A 157 14.14 -7.12 16.66
CA ARG A 157 14.17 -5.66 16.83
C ARG A 157 13.78 -4.94 15.54
N ALA A 158 14.32 -5.36 14.39
CA ALA A 158 13.98 -4.79 13.09
C ALA A 158 12.47 -4.94 12.79
N ARG A 159 11.90 -6.11 13.07
CA ARG A 159 10.46 -6.36 12.90
C ARG A 159 9.61 -5.49 13.83
N LEU A 160 10.00 -5.36 15.09
CA LEU A 160 9.28 -4.52 16.04
C LEU A 160 9.33 -3.04 15.64
N ALA A 161 10.49 -2.57 15.18
CA ALA A 161 10.66 -1.20 14.68
C ALA A 161 9.79 -0.95 13.45
N GLU A 162 9.74 -1.90 12.50
CA GLU A 162 8.88 -1.82 11.32
C GLU A 162 7.39 -1.72 11.71
N LEU A 163 6.91 -2.59 12.60
CA LEU A 163 5.52 -2.58 13.05
C LEU A 163 5.16 -1.26 13.78
N ARG A 164 6.07 -0.74 14.60
CA ARG A 164 5.89 0.57 15.26
C ARG A 164 5.80 1.69 14.23
N ARG A 165 6.70 1.70 13.24
CA ARG A 165 6.73 2.69 12.16
C ARG A 165 5.41 2.72 11.39
N ILE A 166 4.87 1.54 11.04
CA ILE A 166 3.58 1.41 10.36
C ILE A 166 2.45 1.94 11.24
N SER A 167 2.40 1.53 12.51
CA SER A 167 1.36 1.97 13.46
C SER A 167 1.36 3.49 13.66
N GLU A 168 2.53 4.10 13.88
CA GLU A 168 2.69 5.56 14.00
C GLU A 168 2.27 6.30 12.73
N ALA A 169 2.57 5.73 11.55
CA ALA A 169 2.17 6.30 10.28
C ALA A 169 0.64 6.24 10.11
N GLN A 170 0.01 5.11 10.44
CA GLN A 170 -1.44 4.94 10.42
C GLN A 170 -2.14 5.94 11.35
N GLN A 171 -1.69 6.04 12.60
CA GLN A 171 -2.22 7.01 13.57
C GLN A 171 -2.02 8.46 13.08
N GLY A 172 -0.86 8.75 12.50
CA GLY A 172 -0.55 10.06 11.92
C GLY A 172 -1.45 10.44 10.74
N LEU A 173 -1.72 9.50 9.85
CA LEU A 173 -2.63 9.69 8.71
C LEU A 173 -4.08 9.85 9.18
N ALA A 174 -4.54 9.03 10.12
CA ALA A 174 -5.87 9.14 10.70
C ALA A 174 -6.08 10.52 11.38
N ALA A 175 -5.11 10.99 12.16
CA ALA A 175 -5.16 12.31 12.77
C ALA A 175 -5.13 13.45 11.72
N ALA A 176 -4.47 13.25 10.58
CA ALA A 176 -4.49 14.21 9.47
C ALA A 176 -5.85 14.26 8.77
N ALA A 177 -6.55 13.12 8.66
CA ALA A 177 -7.88 13.03 8.08
C ALA A 177 -8.97 13.72 8.93
N SER A 178 -8.73 13.95 10.23
CA SER A 178 -9.65 14.71 11.10
C SER A 178 -9.43 16.23 11.10
N ARG A 179 -8.52 16.75 10.27
CA ARG A 179 -8.25 18.20 10.18
C ARG A 179 -9.27 18.92 9.28
N PRO A 180 -9.44 20.25 9.41
CA PRO A 180 -10.38 21.03 8.59
C PRO A 180 -10.15 20.94 7.07
N ASP A 181 -8.92 20.64 6.66
CA ASP A 181 -8.54 20.43 5.25
C ASP A 181 -7.86 19.05 5.13
N PRO A 182 -8.66 17.96 5.06
CA PRO A 182 -8.19 16.61 5.35
C PRO A 182 -7.36 16.03 4.19
N VAL A 183 -7.76 16.26 2.94
CA VAL A 183 -7.08 15.71 1.75
C VAL A 183 -5.63 16.22 1.66
N PRO A 184 -5.34 17.53 1.62
CA PRO A 184 -3.97 18.03 1.61
C PRO A 184 -3.19 17.67 2.89
N SER A 185 -3.86 17.53 4.04
CA SER A 185 -3.21 17.12 5.29
C SER A 185 -2.72 15.67 5.25
N VAL A 186 -3.53 14.75 4.72
CA VAL A 186 -3.14 13.35 4.51
C VAL A 186 -2.01 13.24 3.50
N LEU A 187 -2.11 13.95 2.36
CA LEU A 187 -1.05 13.97 1.34
C LEU A 187 0.28 14.50 1.92
N ARG A 188 0.26 15.59 2.69
CA ARG A 188 1.47 16.12 3.35
C ARG A 188 2.08 15.12 4.32
N ARG A 189 1.25 14.46 5.14
CA ARG A 189 1.73 13.47 6.11
C ARG A 189 2.30 12.24 5.43
N LEU A 190 1.68 11.77 4.36
CA LEU A 190 2.17 10.66 3.54
C LEU A 190 3.49 11.01 2.87
N ALA A 191 3.55 12.13 2.15
CA ALA A 191 4.74 12.58 1.45
C ALA A 191 5.94 12.79 2.39
N GLY A 192 5.70 13.36 3.57
CA GLY A 192 6.73 13.52 4.60
C GLY A 192 7.21 12.19 5.18
N ARG A 193 6.36 11.15 5.21
CA ARG A 193 6.74 9.84 5.75
C ARG A 193 7.44 8.94 4.74
N LEU A 194 7.16 9.12 3.45
CA LEU A 194 7.81 8.42 2.35
C LEU A 194 8.98 9.21 1.75
N GLU A 195 9.29 10.39 2.32
CA GLU A 195 10.31 11.33 1.84
C GLU A 195 10.21 11.61 0.33
N GLY A 196 8.97 11.69 -0.16
CA GLY A 196 8.66 11.66 -1.58
C GLY A 196 7.59 12.67 -1.98
N ARG A 197 6.85 12.33 -3.04
CA ARG A 197 5.69 13.06 -3.56
C ARG A 197 4.45 12.20 -3.40
N ALA A 198 3.35 12.81 -2.96
CA ALA A 198 2.02 12.22 -3.00
C ALA A 198 1.08 13.16 -3.77
N VAL A 199 0.33 12.61 -4.72
CA VAL A 199 -0.57 13.35 -5.62
C VAL A 199 -1.93 12.67 -5.63
N LEU A 200 -3.00 13.46 -5.49
CA LEU A 200 -4.36 13.02 -5.73
C LEU A 200 -4.77 13.46 -7.14
N TYR A 201 -5.03 12.50 -8.01
CA TYR A 201 -5.59 12.73 -9.33
C TYR A 201 -7.11 12.55 -9.32
N GLY A 202 -7.80 13.39 -10.08
CA GLY A 202 -9.23 13.29 -10.37
C GLY A 202 -9.56 12.32 -11.51
N PRO A 203 -10.86 12.12 -11.80
CA PRO A 203 -11.35 11.22 -12.85
C PRO A 203 -10.78 11.53 -14.24
N GLU A 204 -10.55 12.80 -14.55
CA GLU A 204 -9.99 13.25 -15.83
C GLU A 204 -8.45 13.18 -15.87
N GLY A 205 -7.82 12.62 -14.84
CA GLY A 205 -6.36 12.61 -14.66
C GLY A 205 -5.78 13.97 -14.26
N THR A 206 -6.62 14.92 -13.84
CA THR A 206 -6.20 16.24 -13.36
C THR A 206 -5.62 16.15 -11.95
N GLU A 207 -4.52 16.85 -11.68
CA GLU A 207 -3.97 16.96 -10.32
C GLU A 207 -4.88 17.86 -9.47
N ILE A 208 -5.51 17.28 -8.43
CA ILE A 208 -6.41 17.99 -7.52
C ILE A 208 -5.62 18.61 -6.37
N ALA A 209 -4.74 17.81 -5.78
CA ALA A 209 -3.91 18.21 -4.67
C ALA A 209 -2.66 17.37 -4.63
N ALA A 210 -1.59 17.95 -4.13
CA ALA A 210 -0.34 17.23 -3.96
C ALA A 210 0.48 17.80 -2.81
N ALA A 211 1.43 16.98 -2.36
CA ALA A 211 2.38 17.37 -1.33
C ALA A 211 3.69 16.63 -1.47
N GLY A 212 4.76 17.21 -0.92
CA GLY A 212 6.10 16.65 -0.93
C GLY A 212 7.03 17.35 -1.91
N ARG A 213 8.18 16.73 -2.14
CA ARG A 213 9.20 17.28 -3.05
C ARG A 213 8.77 17.05 -4.50
N GLU A 214 8.87 18.09 -5.33
CA GLU A 214 8.58 17.97 -6.76
C GLU A 214 9.58 17.00 -7.42
N PRO A 215 9.11 15.93 -8.07
CA PRO A 215 10.00 15.00 -8.76
C PRO A 215 10.49 15.58 -10.10
N GLY A 216 11.53 14.97 -10.67
CA GLY A 216 11.97 15.29 -12.03
C GLY A 216 10.87 15.04 -13.07
N GLY A 217 10.91 15.76 -14.19
CA GLY A 217 9.85 15.73 -15.20
C GLY A 217 9.59 14.37 -15.86
N GLU A 218 10.58 13.47 -15.85
CA GLU A 218 10.41 12.07 -16.28
C GLU A 218 9.56 11.27 -15.28
N VAL A 219 9.93 11.32 -14.00
CA VAL A 219 9.21 10.65 -12.90
C VAL A 219 7.77 11.17 -12.79
N ARG A 220 7.56 12.48 -12.95
CA ARG A 220 6.22 13.07 -12.95
C ARG A 220 5.34 12.49 -14.06
N ARG A 221 5.84 12.46 -15.31
CA ARG A 221 5.11 11.89 -16.45
C ARG A 221 4.81 10.41 -16.25
N ALA A 222 5.79 9.64 -15.78
CA ALA A 222 5.59 8.22 -15.48
C ALA A 222 4.52 8.01 -14.38
N LEU A 223 4.48 8.86 -13.37
CA LEU A 223 3.45 8.79 -12.32
C LEU A 223 2.05 9.11 -12.87
N GLU A 224 1.93 10.11 -13.74
CA GLU A 224 0.67 10.45 -14.44
C GLU A 224 0.20 9.30 -15.35
N GLU A 225 1.13 8.66 -16.08
CA GLU A 225 0.86 7.48 -16.91
C GLU A 225 0.38 6.29 -16.07
N LEU A 226 1.06 6.02 -14.96
CA LEU A 226 0.70 4.96 -14.02
C LEU A 226 -0.68 5.20 -13.40
N ALA A 227 -1.01 6.44 -13.05
CA ALA A 227 -2.33 6.79 -12.54
C ALA A 227 -3.44 6.54 -13.57
N ARG A 228 -3.22 6.96 -14.83
CA ARG A 228 -4.15 6.68 -15.94
C ARG A 228 -4.28 5.19 -16.24
N PHE A 229 -3.21 4.43 -16.10
CA PHE A 229 -3.25 2.98 -16.28
C PHE A 229 -4.20 2.31 -15.28
N VAL A 230 -4.12 2.69 -14.00
CA VAL A 230 -4.96 2.16 -12.92
C VAL A 230 -6.45 2.44 -13.18
N THR A 231 -6.82 3.67 -13.59
CA THR A 231 -8.21 4.01 -13.92
C THR A 231 -8.71 3.30 -15.18
N GLY A 232 -7.87 3.17 -16.22
CA GLY A 232 -8.27 2.62 -17.51
C GLY A 232 -8.43 1.10 -17.54
N HIS A 233 -7.77 0.37 -16.65
CA HIS A 233 -7.73 -1.11 -16.66
C HIS A 233 -8.45 -1.76 -15.48
N ALA A 234 -9.29 -1.01 -14.76
CA ALA A 234 -9.99 -1.46 -13.55
C ALA A 234 -9.07 -2.15 -12.51
N SER A 235 -7.80 -1.75 -12.47
CA SER A 235 -6.82 -2.26 -11.51
C SER A 235 -6.93 -1.47 -10.22
N SER A 236 -6.78 -2.12 -9.06
CA SER A 236 -6.81 -1.43 -7.77
C SER A 236 -5.49 -0.76 -7.41
N THR A 237 -4.38 -1.28 -7.94
CA THR A 237 -3.02 -0.78 -7.69
C THR A 237 -2.11 -1.06 -8.88
N ALA A 238 -1.15 -0.18 -9.13
CA ALA A 238 -0.05 -0.43 -10.06
C ALA A 238 1.25 0.16 -9.50
N THR A 239 2.40 -0.42 -9.88
CA THR A 239 3.72 0.04 -9.43
C THR A 239 4.71 0.04 -10.58
N ASP A 240 5.62 1.01 -10.59
CA ASP A 240 6.69 1.12 -11.58
C ASP A 240 7.98 1.66 -10.93
N THR A 241 9.11 1.67 -11.66
CA THR A 241 10.37 2.26 -11.21
C THR A 241 11.03 3.04 -12.35
N VAL A 242 11.23 4.34 -12.16
CA VAL A 242 11.79 5.25 -13.17
C VAL A 242 12.86 6.13 -12.54
N ALA A 243 14.03 6.24 -13.19
CA ALA A 243 15.17 7.03 -12.71
C ALA A 243 15.53 6.76 -11.22
N GLY A 244 15.47 5.48 -10.80
CA GLY A 244 15.72 5.07 -9.41
C GLY A 244 14.60 5.43 -8.42
N THR A 245 13.53 6.08 -8.86
CA THR A 245 12.36 6.42 -8.05
C THR A 245 11.26 5.38 -8.21
N ARG A 246 10.71 4.91 -7.09
CA ARG A 246 9.60 3.96 -7.06
C ARG A 246 8.28 4.69 -7.17
N LEU A 247 7.43 4.24 -8.08
CA LEU A 247 6.11 4.80 -8.34
C LEU A 247 5.05 3.78 -7.92
N ALA A 248 3.99 4.28 -7.30
CA ALA A 248 2.81 3.49 -6.98
C ALA A 248 1.55 4.33 -7.23
N ALA A 249 0.53 3.71 -7.80
CA ALA A 249 -0.77 4.31 -8.02
C ALA A 249 -1.86 3.41 -7.39
N TYR A 250 -2.81 4.02 -6.69
CA TYR A 250 -3.90 3.34 -6.01
C TYR A 250 -5.24 3.93 -6.43
N ALA A 251 -6.13 3.09 -6.97
CA ALA A 251 -7.50 3.51 -7.26
C ALA A 251 -8.23 3.82 -5.95
N LEU A 252 -8.95 4.95 -5.92
CA LEU A 252 -9.73 5.37 -4.76
C LEU A 252 -11.22 5.14 -5.03
N GLY A 253 -11.82 4.21 -4.29
CA GLY A 253 -13.22 3.84 -4.43
C GLY A 253 -13.53 2.97 -5.66
N THR A 254 -14.78 2.54 -5.80
CA THR A 254 -15.21 1.51 -6.76
C THR A 254 -15.74 2.03 -8.10
N GLY A 255 -15.51 3.30 -8.46
CA GLY A 255 -16.00 3.80 -9.75
C GLY A 255 -15.86 5.30 -10.03
N GLN A 256 -15.13 6.05 -9.21
CA GLN A 256 -15.10 7.52 -9.28
C GLN A 256 -13.82 8.08 -9.91
N GLY A 257 -12.95 7.23 -10.48
CA GLY A 257 -11.76 7.65 -11.25
C GLY A 257 -10.66 8.37 -10.47
N PHE A 258 -10.78 8.55 -9.15
CA PHE A 258 -9.72 9.16 -8.34
C PHE A 258 -8.56 8.18 -8.13
N VAL A 259 -7.34 8.71 -8.14
CA VAL A 259 -6.12 7.92 -7.93
C VAL A 259 -5.17 8.64 -6.98
N LEU A 260 -4.65 7.91 -6.00
CA LEU A 260 -3.48 8.33 -5.24
C LEU A 260 -2.22 7.88 -5.98
N GLY A 261 -1.44 8.83 -6.49
CA GLY A 261 -0.09 8.61 -7.00
C GLY A 261 0.96 8.89 -5.92
N VAL A 262 1.95 8.02 -5.80
CA VAL A 262 3.07 8.15 -4.88
C VAL A 262 4.37 7.95 -5.65
N ALA A 263 5.34 8.85 -5.44
CA ALA A 263 6.71 8.69 -5.91
C ALA A 263 7.68 8.82 -4.74
N ALA A 264 8.46 7.78 -4.47
CA ALA A 264 9.41 7.72 -3.36
C ALA A 264 10.80 7.26 -3.84
N PRO A 265 11.89 7.89 -3.36
CA PRO A 265 13.25 7.55 -3.80
C PRO A 265 13.77 6.22 -3.23
N HIS A 266 13.20 5.73 -2.12
CA HIS A 266 13.64 4.51 -1.44
C HIS A 266 12.48 3.55 -1.19
N ARG A 267 12.79 2.26 -1.00
CA ARG A 267 11.83 1.24 -0.58
C ARG A 267 12.14 0.82 0.84
N GLU A 268 11.32 1.24 1.80
CA GLU A 268 11.30 0.63 3.12
C GLU A 268 10.18 -0.40 3.23
N SER A 269 10.41 -1.45 4.03
CA SER A 269 9.39 -2.46 4.30
C SER A 269 8.22 -1.83 5.04
N GLY A 270 7.01 -1.96 4.48
CA GLY A 270 5.79 -1.36 5.02
C GLY A 270 5.31 -0.08 4.33
N ASP A 271 6.07 0.52 3.41
CA ASP A 271 5.65 1.76 2.71
C ASP A 271 4.36 1.57 1.92
N HIS A 272 4.22 0.40 1.27
CA HIS A 272 2.98 0.05 0.57
C HIS A 272 1.78 -0.01 1.51
N THR A 273 1.96 -0.51 2.75
CA THR A 273 0.90 -0.53 3.77
C THR A 273 0.52 0.87 4.23
N ILE A 274 1.50 1.77 4.36
CA ILE A 274 1.24 3.17 4.72
C ILE A 274 0.47 3.87 3.59
N ALA A 275 0.90 3.68 2.34
CA ALA A 275 0.24 4.24 1.17
C ALA A 275 -1.16 3.67 0.95
N SER A 276 -1.38 2.37 1.19
CA SER A 276 -2.72 1.77 1.09
C SER A 276 -3.68 2.28 2.15
N VAL A 277 -3.22 2.52 3.39
CA VAL A 277 -4.03 3.17 4.44
C VAL A 277 -4.39 4.60 4.02
N ALA A 278 -3.44 5.35 3.48
CA ALA A 278 -3.72 6.69 2.96
C ALA A 278 -4.73 6.65 1.80
N ALA A 279 -4.63 5.66 0.91
CA ALA A 279 -5.60 5.46 -0.16
C ALA A 279 -7.01 5.18 0.39
N VAL A 280 -7.15 4.32 1.40
CA VAL A 280 -8.45 4.06 2.03
C VAL A 280 -9.02 5.33 2.68
N LEU A 281 -8.21 6.06 3.44
CA LEU A 281 -8.64 7.33 4.06
C LEU A 281 -9.04 8.37 3.01
N LEU A 282 -8.24 8.53 1.95
CA LEU A 282 -8.56 9.44 0.86
C LEU A 282 -9.82 8.99 0.13
N SER A 283 -10.03 7.70 -0.09
CA SER A 283 -11.26 7.17 -0.69
C SER A 283 -12.50 7.53 0.13
N LEU A 284 -12.43 7.48 1.47
CA LEU A 284 -13.52 7.88 2.35
C LEU A 284 -13.75 9.40 2.26
N LEU A 285 -12.67 10.18 2.34
CA LEU A 285 -12.74 11.64 2.26
C LEU A 285 -13.26 12.12 0.90
N THR A 286 -12.78 11.59 -0.21
CA THR A 286 -13.22 11.97 -1.56
C THR A 286 -14.64 11.45 -1.85
N GLY A 287 -15.04 10.33 -1.25
CA GLY A 287 -16.42 9.85 -1.29
C GLY A 287 -17.40 10.79 -0.57
N GLU A 288 -17.02 11.34 0.57
CA GLU A 288 -17.84 12.32 1.32
C GLU A 288 -17.84 13.72 0.68
N HIS A 289 -16.69 14.18 0.15
CA HIS A 289 -16.55 15.52 -0.42
C HIS A 289 -17.34 15.70 -1.74
N GLN A 290 -17.72 14.62 -2.43
CA GLN A 290 -18.39 14.67 -3.73
C GLN A 290 -19.59 13.72 -3.86
N SER A 291 -20.31 13.47 -2.78
CA SER A 291 -21.76 13.37 -2.96
C SER A 291 -22.18 14.71 -3.57
N GLY A 292 -22.28 14.87 -4.90
CA GLY A 292 -22.40 16.16 -5.63
C GLY A 292 -23.45 17.14 -5.08
N THR A 293 -24.33 16.62 -4.24
CA THR A 293 -25.12 17.30 -3.25
C THR A 293 -24.41 18.28 -2.28
N GLY A 294 -23.14 18.15 -1.90
CA GLY A 294 -22.51 18.98 -0.85
C GLY A 294 -22.29 20.44 -1.28
N ALA A 295 -21.49 20.66 -2.33
CA ALA A 295 -21.24 22.00 -2.87
C ALA A 295 -22.51 22.62 -3.48
N ALA A 296 -23.37 21.79 -4.08
CA ALA A 296 -24.65 22.22 -4.61
C ALA A 296 -25.63 22.64 -3.49
N ARG A 297 -25.64 21.94 -2.33
CA ARG A 297 -26.36 22.37 -1.11
C ARG A 297 -25.81 23.67 -0.55
N SER A 298 -24.48 23.84 -0.47
CA SER A 298 -23.88 25.11 -0.02
C SER A 298 -24.24 26.27 -0.94
N SER A 299 -24.22 26.06 -2.25
CA SER A 299 -24.68 27.04 -3.25
C SER A 299 -26.18 27.34 -3.10
N ALA A 300 -27.02 26.31 -2.89
CA ALA A 300 -28.45 26.47 -2.62
C ALA A 300 -28.69 27.30 -1.35
N LEU A 301 -27.97 27.03 -0.26
CA LEU A 301 -28.05 27.80 0.98
C LEU A 301 -27.66 29.26 0.77
N VAL A 302 -26.53 29.51 0.10
CA VAL A 302 -26.09 30.89 -0.20
C VAL A 302 -27.12 31.62 -1.05
N ARG A 303 -27.68 30.97 -2.07
CA ARG A 303 -28.74 31.55 -2.91
C ARG A 303 -30.00 31.87 -2.11
N LEU A 304 -30.45 30.97 -1.23
CA LEU A 304 -31.59 31.21 -0.34
C LEU A 304 -31.33 32.39 0.62
N LEU A 305 -30.14 32.47 1.22
CA LEU A 305 -29.76 33.59 2.09
C LEU A 305 -29.72 34.93 1.36
N LEU A 306 -29.42 34.92 0.05
CA LEU A 306 -29.45 36.08 -0.83
C LEU A 306 -30.84 36.35 -1.46
N GLY A 307 -31.88 35.60 -1.06
CA GLY A 307 -33.27 35.83 -1.47
C GLY A 307 -33.71 35.12 -2.75
N ALA A 308 -32.95 34.16 -3.26
CA ALA A 308 -33.40 33.30 -4.36
C ALA A 308 -34.64 32.50 -3.95
N ARG A 309 -35.53 32.25 -4.91
CA ARG A 309 -36.74 31.47 -4.65
C ARG A 309 -36.41 29.98 -4.49
N ARG A 310 -37.20 29.26 -3.69
CA ARG A 310 -36.99 27.82 -3.42
C ARG A 310 -37.00 26.98 -4.71
N GLU A 311 -37.80 27.36 -5.70
CA GLU A 311 -37.93 26.68 -6.98
C GLU A 311 -36.63 26.80 -7.81
N GLU A 312 -35.85 27.87 -7.61
CA GLU A 312 -34.59 28.13 -8.32
C GLU A 312 -33.40 27.37 -7.71
N VAL A 313 -33.53 26.92 -6.45
CA VAL A 313 -32.49 26.17 -5.73
C VAL A 313 -32.79 24.67 -5.61
N ALA A 314 -34.05 24.25 -5.68
CA ALA A 314 -34.46 22.85 -5.59
C ALA A 314 -33.71 21.91 -6.56
N PRO A 315 -33.40 22.31 -7.81
CA PRO A 315 -32.60 21.46 -8.71
C PRO A 315 -31.16 21.22 -8.23
N LEU A 316 -30.58 22.12 -7.44
CA LEU A 316 -29.23 21.96 -6.89
C LEU A 316 -29.18 20.89 -5.80
N LEU A 317 -30.32 20.58 -5.17
CA LEU A 317 -30.42 19.55 -4.13
C LEU A 317 -30.53 18.13 -4.72
N ALA A 318 -30.80 18.01 -6.03
CA ALA A 318 -31.17 16.80 -6.75
C ALA A 318 -30.03 15.85 -7.12
N GLY A 319 -28.76 16.22 -6.91
CA GLY A 319 -27.64 15.35 -7.31
C GLY A 319 -27.37 15.25 -8.81
N GLY A 320 -27.69 16.32 -9.59
CA GLY A 320 -27.20 16.53 -10.95
C GLY A 320 -27.95 15.80 -12.08
N GLY A 321 -28.48 16.59 -13.03
CA GLY A 321 -28.72 16.14 -14.41
C GLY A 321 -30.11 15.61 -14.79
N GLY A 322 -31.20 16.07 -14.17
CA GLY A 322 -32.57 15.69 -14.54
C GLY A 322 -33.58 16.84 -14.39
N GLU A 323 -34.80 16.62 -14.88
CA GLU A 323 -35.97 17.48 -14.66
C GLU A 323 -36.11 17.78 -13.16
N ALA A 324 -36.44 19.03 -12.79
CA ALA A 324 -36.42 19.50 -11.41
C ALA A 324 -37.24 18.55 -10.52
N PRO A 325 -36.61 17.80 -9.59
CA PRO A 325 -37.37 16.86 -8.78
C PRO A 325 -38.31 17.67 -7.89
N ARG A 326 -39.58 17.24 -7.87
CA ARG A 326 -40.49 17.67 -6.82
C ARG A 326 -40.05 17.02 -5.52
N TRP A 327 -40.30 17.66 -4.39
CA TRP A 327 -39.88 17.16 -3.08
C TRP A 327 -41.07 16.95 -2.15
N HIS A 328 -41.03 15.87 -1.37
CA HIS A 328 -41.86 15.73 -0.18
C HIS A 328 -41.10 16.24 1.04
N VAL A 329 -41.79 17.00 1.89
CA VAL A 329 -41.32 17.26 3.26
C VAL A 329 -41.99 16.25 4.17
N VAL A 330 -41.17 15.37 4.75
CA VAL A 330 -41.61 14.41 5.76
C VAL A 330 -41.35 15.02 7.12
N HIS A 331 -42.41 15.30 7.87
CA HIS A 331 -42.34 15.64 9.27
C HIS A 331 -42.48 14.36 10.09
N ALA A 332 -41.47 14.04 10.88
CA ALA A 332 -41.43 12.83 11.67
C ALA A 332 -41.31 13.19 13.15
N ARG A 333 -42.14 12.54 13.97
CA ARG A 333 -42.08 12.64 15.43
C ARG A 333 -41.79 11.25 16.00
N PRO A 334 -40.82 11.09 16.91
CA PRO A 334 -40.58 9.79 17.52
C PRO A 334 -41.76 9.41 18.43
N ASP A 335 -42.07 8.11 18.49
CA ASP A 335 -43.13 7.60 19.37
C ASP A 335 -42.78 7.77 20.86
N THR A 336 -41.48 7.77 21.16
CA THR A 336 -40.94 7.93 22.52
C THR A 336 -39.74 8.88 22.54
N GLY A 337 -39.68 9.74 23.55
CA GLY A 337 -38.56 10.67 23.76
C GLY A 337 -38.54 11.87 22.80
N THR A 338 -37.42 12.58 22.78
CA THR A 338 -37.11 13.65 21.83
C THR A 338 -36.14 13.14 20.78
N PRO A 339 -36.23 13.62 19.52
CA PRO A 339 -35.31 13.19 18.47
C PRO A 339 -33.89 13.69 18.76
N ASP A 340 -32.92 12.81 18.64
CA ASP A 340 -31.50 13.14 18.70
C ASP A 340 -30.88 13.14 17.29
N PRO A 341 -29.70 13.74 17.08
CA PRO A 341 -29.07 13.81 15.75
C PRO A 341 -28.83 12.44 15.10
N VAL A 342 -28.56 11.40 15.88
CA VAL A 342 -28.29 10.04 15.39
C VAL A 342 -29.59 9.39 14.91
N SER A 343 -30.66 9.46 15.72
CA SER A 343 -31.98 8.91 15.32
C SER A 343 -32.56 9.65 14.11
N ALA A 344 -32.36 10.97 14.02
CA ALA A 344 -32.75 11.75 12.84
C ALA A 344 -31.96 11.40 11.59
N SER A 345 -30.64 11.20 11.71
CA SER A 345 -29.80 10.75 10.59
C SER A 345 -30.19 9.35 10.12
N ALA A 346 -30.52 8.44 11.04
CA ALA A 346 -30.99 7.09 10.72
C ALA A 346 -32.32 7.13 9.97
N LEU A 347 -33.24 8.01 10.38
CA LEU A 347 -34.50 8.24 9.67
C LEU A 347 -34.26 8.79 8.26
N GLY A 348 -33.37 9.76 8.10
CA GLY A 348 -32.98 10.29 6.78
C GLY A 348 -32.46 9.19 5.86
N ALA A 349 -31.54 8.36 6.36
CA ALA A 349 -31.00 7.22 5.61
C ALA A 349 -32.10 6.21 5.22
N ALA A 350 -33.03 5.90 6.13
CA ALA A 350 -34.16 5.00 5.88
C ALA A 350 -35.13 5.55 4.82
N LEU A 351 -35.27 6.87 4.74
CA LEU A 351 -36.07 7.58 3.73
C LEU A 351 -35.27 7.88 2.45
N GLY A 352 -34.01 7.44 2.36
CA GLY A 352 -33.16 7.67 1.20
C GLY A 352 -32.77 9.14 0.99
N SER A 353 -32.80 9.96 2.05
CA SER A 353 -32.45 11.38 1.97
C SER A 353 -31.41 11.82 3.01
N PRO A 354 -30.34 12.50 2.57
CA PRO A 354 -29.37 13.16 3.44
C PRO A 354 -29.81 14.55 3.91
N LEU A 355 -30.98 15.06 3.50
CA LEU A 355 -31.48 16.40 3.82
C LEU A 355 -32.39 16.35 5.05
N VAL A 356 -31.76 16.38 6.23
CA VAL A 356 -32.45 16.25 7.53
C VAL A 356 -32.28 17.53 8.35
N ASP A 357 -33.39 18.07 8.85
CA ASP A 357 -33.45 19.17 9.81
C ASP A 357 -34.04 18.66 11.13
N THR A 358 -33.27 18.74 12.22
CA THR A 358 -33.70 18.36 13.56
C THR A 358 -34.13 19.58 14.36
N ALA A 359 -35.43 19.70 14.62
CA ALA A 359 -35.98 20.63 15.59
C ALA A 359 -36.27 19.91 16.92
N GLU A 360 -36.54 20.67 18.00
CA GLU A 360 -36.66 20.12 19.38
C GLU A 360 -37.61 18.93 19.52
N GLU A 361 -38.73 18.90 18.78
CA GLU A 361 -39.72 17.81 18.86
C GLU A 361 -39.98 17.09 17.52
N VAL A 362 -39.43 17.59 16.41
CA VAL A 362 -39.76 17.11 15.06
C VAL A 362 -38.51 17.03 14.20
N VAL A 363 -38.40 15.94 13.45
CA VAL A 363 -37.42 15.78 12.38
C VAL A 363 -38.10 16.08 11.06
N ARG A 364 -37.49 16.92 10.22
CA ARG A 364 -37.95 17.19 8.86
C ARG A 364 -36.97 16.58 7.88
N VAL A 365 -37.48 15.79 6.93
CA VAL A 365 -36.68 15.15 5.90
C VAL A 365 -37.21 15.56 4.52
N LEU A 366 -36.33 16.08 3.67
CA LEU A 366 -36.64 16.42 2.28
C LEU A 366 -36.40 15.21 1.39
N VAL A 367 -37.45 14.54 0.94
CA VAL A 367 -37.37 13.30 0.14
C VAL A 367 -37.70 13.62 -1.33
N PRO A 368 -36.84 13.26 -2.30
CA PRO A 368 -37.13 13.50 -3.70
C PRO A 368 -38.31 12.62 -4.15
N VAL A 369 -39.22 13.19 -4.92
CA VAL A 369 -40.26 12.44 -5.61
C VAL A 369 -39.57 11.64 -6.71
N ALA A 370 -39.62 10.31 -6.63
CA ALA A 370 -39.12 9.47 -7.71
C ALA A 370 -39.90 9.78 -8.99
N GLY A 371 -39.22 10.39 -9.97
CA GLY A 371 -39.73 10.45 -11.33
C GLY A 371 -39.78 9.03 -11.89
N SER A 372 -40.86 8.67 -12.57
CA SER A 372 -40.91 7.45 -13.36
C SER A 372 -39.86 7.53 -14.47
N ALA A 373 -38.64 7.07 -14.20
CA ALA A 373 -37.74 6.66 -15.24
C ALA A 373 -38.35 5.38 -15.85
N GLU A 374 -39.14 5.53 -16.91
CA GLU A 374 -39.52 4.38 -17.74
C GLU A 374 -38.22 3.72 -18.24
N PRO A 375 -38.05 2.39 -18.08
CA PRO A 375 -37.12 1.66 -18.92
C PRO A 375 -37.62 1.81 -20.36
N ALA A 376 -36.75 2.26 -21.26
CA ALA A 376 -37.07 2.36 -22.67
C ALA A 376 -37.51 1.00 -23.21
N GLY A 377 -38.82 0.86 -23.45
CA GLY A 377 -39.42 -0.25 -24.18
C GLY A 377 -40.45 -1.03 -23.37
N THR A 378 -41.70 -0.54 -23.33
CA THR A 378 -42.90 -1.22 -23.84
C THR A 378 -44.12 -0.33 -23.62
N THR A 379 -44.85 -0.05 -24.69
CA THR A 379 -46.10 0.71 -24.68
C THR A 379 -47.18 0.01 -23.85
N SER A 380 -47.61 0.62 -22.75
CA SER A 380 -48.94 0.39 -22.18
C SER A 380 -49.41 1.63 -21.43
N THR A 381 -50.39 2.32 -22.02
CA THR A 381 -51.11 3.45 -21.46
C THR A 381 -51.86 3.06 -20.19
N THR A 382 -51.38 3.48 -19.02
CA THR A 382 -52.20 3.57 -17.80
C THR A 382 -51.95 4.90 -17.10
N ALA A 383 -53.03 5.48 -16.59
CA ALA A 383 -53.12 6.82 -16.03
C ALA A 383 -52.11 7.07 -14.90
N SER A 384 -51.61 8.30 -14.87
CA SER A 384 -50.71 8.86 -13.87
C SER A 384 -51.25 8.68 -12.45
N SER A 385 -50.64 7.77 -11.67
CA SER A 385 -50.79 7.75 -10.22
C SER A 385 -49.91 8.84 -9.60
N PRO A 386 -50.39 9.59 -8.59
CA PRO A 386 -49.52 10.45 -7.81
C PRO A 386 -48.48 9.57 -7.11
N ALA A 387 -47.22 10.01 -7.13
CA ALA A 387 -46.09 9.33 -6.52
C ALA A 387 -46.45 8.79 -5.11
N SER A 388 -46.16 7.51 -4.87
CA SER A 388 -46.49 6.87 -3.60
C SER A 388 -45.77 7.58 -2.44
N PRO A 389 -46.45 7.87 -1.32
CA PRO A 389 -45.81 8.46 -0.16
C PRO A 389 -44.72 7.51 0.39
N PRO A 390 -43.70 8.06 1.08
CA PRO A 390 -42.64 7.26 1.68
C PRO A 390 -43.21 6.20 2.63
N ALA A 391 -42.58 5.03 2.65
CA ALA A 391 -43.00 3.91 3.49
C ALA A 391 -42.98 4.27 4.99
N PRO A 392 -43.91 3.72 5.79
CA PRO A 392 -43.93 3.95 7.24
C PRO A 392 -42.62 3.47 7.89
N GLN A 393 -42.13 4.22 8.88
CA GLN A 393 -40.89 3.93 9.59
C GLN A 393 -41.20 3.50 11.03
N PRO A 394 -40.68 2.35 11.50
CA PRO A 394 -40.95 1.87 12.85
C PRO A 394 -40.47 2.87 13.91
N GLY A 395 -41.32 3.16 14.90
CA GLY A 395 -40.98 4.10 16.00
C GLY A 395 -41.18 5.58 15.66
N TRP A 396 -41.78 5.88 14.51
CA TRP A 396 -42.01 7.25 14.05
C TRP A 396 -43.45 7.46 13.57
N VAL A 397 -44.04 8.59 13.96
CA VAL A 397 -45.24 9.14 13.33
C VAL A 397 -44.80 10.06 12.20
N LEU A 398 -45.17 9.72 10.96
CA LEU A 398 -44.82 10.49 9.76
C LEU A 398 -46.01 11.28 9.21
N GLY A 399 -45.82 12.58 9.00
CA GLY A 399 -46.67 13.43 8.19
C GLY A 399 -45.95 13.82 6.90
N VAL A 400 -46.58 13.59 5.75
CA VAL A 400 -45.97 13.84 4.43
C VAL A 400 -46.69 15.00 3.75
N SER A 401 -45.94 16.01 3.31
CA SER A 401 -46.50 17.13 2.54
C SER A 401 -46.91 16.72 1.12
N ALA A 402 -47.76 17.53 0.49
CA ALA A 402 -47.84 17.52 -0.96
C ALA A 402 -46.46 17.78 -1.58
N ALA A 403 -46.22 17.28 -2.79
CA ALA A 403 -44.98 17.49 -3.52
C ALA A 403 -44.82 18.98 -3.87
N VAL A 404 -43.67 19.57 -3.51
CA VAL A 404 -43.31 21.00 -3.71
C VAL A 404 -42.28 21.14 -4.82
#